data_AF-A0A2H4IAI9-F1
#
_entry.id   AF-A0A2H4IAI9-F1
#
_cell.length_a   1.000
_cell.length_b   1.000
_cell.length_c   1.000
_cell.angle_alpha   90.00
_cell.angle_beta   90.00
_cell.angle_gamma   90.00
#
_symmetry.space_group_name_H-M   'P 1'
#
loop_
_entity.id
_entity.type
_entity.pdbx_description
1 polymer ?
#
loop_
_entity_poly.entity_id
_entity_poly.type
_entity_poly.pdbx_seq_one_letter_code
_entity_poly.pdbx_strand_id
1 'polypeptide(L)'
;MGLAAIGFGDGDVVDTATGTVVKVTDTLLAVGQQQISPESAAITIKNLAEGDTVHLLLTRFTADAGDTMSGADCKVIGVDVFLTTNTGTDA
;
A
#
# COMPACT_ATOMS: atom_id res chain seq x y z
N MET A 1 0.40 0.57 -9.58
CA MET A 1 0.62 -0.14 -8.30
C MET A 1 -0.69 -0.20 -7.51
N GLY A 2 -0.74 -0.90 -6.38
CA GLY A 2 -1.87 -0.83 -5.47
C GLY A 2 -1.49 -1.07 -4.01
N LEU A 3 -2.31 -0.52 -3.12
CA LEU A 3 -2.13 -0.58 -1.68
C LEU A 3 -3.43 -1.06 -1.02
N ALA A 4 -3.30 -1.97 -0.06
CA ALA A 4 -4.36 -2.36 0.87
C ALA A 4 -3.81 -2.42 2.29
N ALA A 5 -4.69 -2.35 3.28
CA ALA A 5 -4.32 -2.44 4.68
C ALA A 5 -5.23 -3.38 5.47
N ILE A 6 -4.66 -4.00 6.51
CA ILE A 6 -5.36 -4.86 7.47
C ILE A 6 -4.73 -4.70 8.85
N GLY A 7 -5.55 -4.70 9.91
CA GLY A 7 -5.13 -4.74 11.30
C GLY A 7 -5.04 -6.17 11.81
N PHE A 8 -4.03 -6.42 12.64
CA PHE A 8 -3.87 -7.67 13.39
C PHE A 8 -3.61 -7.37 14.86
N GLY A 9 -4.41 -7.99 15.72
CA GLY A 9 -4.19 -8.07 17.15
C GLY A 9 -3.34 -9.30 17.54
N ASP A 10 -3.04 -9.43 18.83
CA ASP A 10 -2.30 -10.58 19.35
C ASP A 10 -3.10 -11.88 19.21
N GLY A 11 -2.48 -12.90 18.64
CA GLY A 11 -3.10 -14.22 18.39
C GLY A 11 -3.97 -14.31 17.13
N ASP A 12 -4.07 -13.25 16.32
CA ASP A 12 -4.86 -13.26 15.09
C ASP A 12 -4.26 -14.16 14.00
N VAL A 13 -5.15 -14.75 13.19
CA VAL A 13 -4.75 -15.56 12.02
C VAL A 13 -4.32 -14.63 10.88
N VAL A 14 -3.02 -14.64 10.59
CA VAL A 14 -2.41 -13.76 9.57
C VAL A 14 -2.79 -14.17 8.14
N ASP A 15 -3.16 -15.42 7.90
CA ASP A 15 -3.69 -15.90 6.60
C ASP A 15 -5.14 -15.46 6.40
N THR A 16 -5.35 -14.15 6.39
CA THR A 16 -6.63 -13.49 6.22
C THR A 16 -6.56 -12.60 4.99
N ALA A 17 -7.60 -12.66 4.16
CA ALA A 17 -7.70 -11.79 2.99
C ALA A 17 -7.67 -10.31 3.40
N THR A 18 -6.83 -9.53 2.74
CA THR A 18 -6.69 -8.08 2.98
C THR A 18 -7.95 -7.29 2.61
N GLY A 19 -7.94 -5.99 2.92
CA GLY A 19 -8.98 -5.05 2.47
C GLY A 19 -8.99 -4.84 0.97
N THR A 20 -9.92 -4.00 0.50
CA THR A 20 -10.00 -3.60 -0.91
C THR A 20 -8.72 -2.88 -1.33
N VAL A 21 -8.09 -3.35 -2.42
CA VAL A 21 -6.90 -2.69 -2.97
C VAL A 21 -7.29 -1.40 -3.67
N VAL A 22 -6.68 -0.30 -3.24
CA VAL A 22 -6.72 0.98 -3.95
C VAL A 22 -5.62 0.98 -4.99
N LYS A 23 -6.01 1.11 -6.26
CA LYS A 23 -5.08 1.16 -7.39
C LYS A 23 -4.61 2.60 -7.65
N VAL A 24 -3.33 2.74 -7.95
CA VAL A 24 -2.72 3.98 -8.43
C VAL A 24 -2.01 3.67 -9.74
N THR A 25 -2.34 4.42 -10.79
CA THR A 25 -1.60 4.35 -12.06
C THR A 25 -0.25 5.00 -11.87
N ASP A 26 0.82 4.25 -12.11
CA ASP A 26 2.18 4.73 -12.00
C ASP A 26 2.85 4.57 -13.36
N THR A 27 3.30 5.70 -13.93
CA THR A 27 3.81 5.73 -15.29
C THR A 27 5.33 5.76 -15.28
N LEU A 28 5.95 4.83 -16.02
CA LEU A 28 7.40 4.81 -16.17
C LEU A 28 7.87 6.15 -16.74
N LEU A 29 8.76 6.84 -16.01
CA LEU A 29 9.40 8.07 -16.48
C LEU A 29 10.65 7.73 -17.30
N ALA A 30 11.62 7.05 -16.68
CA ALA A 30 12.86 6.60 -17.30
C ALA A 30 13.48 5.43 -16.52
N VAL A 31 14.21 4.56 -17.23
CA VAL A 31 14.93 3.41 -16.63
C VAL A 31 16.15 3.90 -15.85
N GLY A 32 16.38 3.32 -14.67
CA GLY A 32 17.56 3.61 -13.84
C GLY A 32 17.44 4.86 -12.95
N GLN A 33 16.25 5.45 -12.86
CA GLN A 33 15.98 6.58 -11.97
C GLN A 33 15.06 6.18 -10.81
N GLN A 34 15.14 6.93 -9.72
CA GLN A 34 14.14 6.84 -8.65
C GLN A 34 12.82 7.41 -9.14
N GLN A 35 11.74 6.66 -8.92
CA GLN A 35 10.38 7.04 -9.29
C GLN A 35 9.54 7.07 -8.04
N ILE A 36 8.65 8.06 -7.95
CA ILE A 36 7.72 8.25 -6.84
C ILE A 36 6.33 8.17 -7.44
N SER A 37 5.56 7.17 -7.02
CA SER A 37 4.18 7.02 -7.45
C SER A 37 3.32 8.19 -6.93
N PRO A 38 2.24 8.56 -7.63
CA PRO A 38 1.25 9.50 -7.09
C PRO A 38 0.67 9.01 -5.75
N GLU A 39 0.18 9.96 -4.94
CA GLU A 39 -0.53 9.63 -3.70
C GLU A 39 -1.79 8.79 -3.99
N SER A 40 -2.05 7.78 -3.15
CA SER A 40 -3.27 7.00 -3.23
C SER A 40 -4.47 7.76 -2.67
N ALA A 41 -5.68 7.35 -3.06
CA ALA A 41 -6.87 7.69 -2.28
C ALA A 41 -6.76 7.12 -0.85
N ALA A 42 -7.60 7.62 0.07
CA ALA A 42 -7.65 7.14 1.45
C ALA A 42 -7.88 5.62 1.50
N ILE A 43 -7.04 4.93 2.27
CA ILE A 43 -7.11 3.47 2.46
C ILE A 43 -7.99 3.16 3.67
N THR A 44 -8.98 2.29 3.50
CA THR A 44 -9.71 1.71 4.64
C THR A 44 -8.94 0.52 5.17
N ILE A 45 -8.54 0.58 6.45
CA ILE A 45 -7.89 -0.54 7.12
C ILE A 45 -8.96 -1.55 7.53
N LYS A 46 -8.86 -2.78 7.01
CA LYS A 46 -9.76 -3.86 7.38
C LYS A 46 -9.40 -4.41 8.76
N ASN A 47 -10.40 -4.84 9.54
CA ASN A 47 -10.18 -5.53 10.83
C ASN A 47 -9.28 -4.74 11.80
N LEU A 48 -9.49 -3.43 11.89
CA LEU A 48 -8.73 -2.58 12.81
C LEU A 48 -9.46 -2.47 14.15
N ALA A 49 -8.79 -2.86 15.22
CA ALA A 49 -9.11 -2.53 16.59
C ALA A 49 -8.03 -1.63 17.22
N GLU A 50 -8.33 -1.08 18.39
CA GLU A 50 -7.37 -0.30 19.17
C GLU A 50 -6.21 -1.20 19.64
N GLY A 51 -4.97 -0.75 19.41
CA GLY A 51 -3.75 -1.50 19.77
C GLY A 51 -3.25 -2.47 18.70
N ASP A 52 -3.97 -2.62 17.58
CA ASP A 52 -3.57 -3.51 16.50
C ASP A 52 -2.38 -2.98 15.69
N THR A 53 -1.58 -3.90 15.17
CA THR A 53 -0.55 -3.57 14.19
C THR A 53 -1.17 -3.50 12.78
N VAL A 54 -0.95 -2.38 12.09
CA VAL A 54 -1.41 -2.21 10.71
C VAL A 54 -0.39 -2.80 9.74
N HIS A 55 -0.81 -3.77 8.95
CA HIS A 55 -0.03 -4.33 7.85
C HIS A 55 -0.45 -3.69 6.53
N LEU A 56 0.55 -3.21 5.78
CA LEU A 56 0.37 -2.63 4.44
C LEU A 56 0.80 -3.64 3.39
N LEU A 57 -0.11 -3.93 2.45
CA LEU A 57 0.18 -4.79 1.30
C LEU A 57 0.37 -3.93 0.05
N LEU A 58 1.62 -3.82 -0.39
CA LEU A 58 1.98 -3.21 -1.67
C LEU A 58 1.98 -4.27 -2.77
N THR A 59 1.23 -4.02 -3.84
CA THR A 59 1.10 -4.95 -4.97
C THR A 59 1.40 -4.26 -6.30
N ARG A 60 2.16 -4.94 -7.16
CA ARG A 60 2.30 -4.60 -8.58
C ARG A 60 1.33 -5.45 -9.40
N PHE A 61 0.60 -4.83 -10.32
CA PHE A 61 -0.35 -5.52 -11.19
C PHE A 61 0.21 -5.64 -12.61
N THR A 62 1.11 -6.60 -12.83
CA THR A 62 1.84 -6.73 -14.11
C THR A 62 0.97 -7.01 -15.34
N ALA A 63 -0.24 -7.55 -15.13
CA ALA A 63 -1.20 -7.81 -16.20
C ALA A 63 -2.20 -6.65 -16.43
N ASP A 64 -2.15 -5.59 -15.61
CA ASP A 64 -3.03 -4.44 -15.73
C ASP A 64 -2.52 -3.50 -16.83
N ALA A 65 -3.42 -2.98 -17.68
CA ALA A 65 -3.05 -2.04 -18.75
C ALA A 65 -2.42 -0.74 -18.21
N GLY A 66 -2.65 -0.41 -16.93
CA GLY A 66 -2.01 0.69 -16.22
C GLY A 66 -0.60 0.39 -15.71
N ASP A 67 -0.09 -0.84 -15.81
CA ASP A 67 1.32 -1.16 -15.56
C ASP A 67 2.15 -0.87 -16.83
N THR A 68 2.62 0.37 -16.91
CA THR A 68 3.37 0.86 -18.07
C THR A 68 4.86 0.51 -18.04
N MET A 69 5.30 -0.28 -17.07
CA MET A 69 6.71 -0.70 -16.90
C MET A 69 7.07 -1.84 -17.88
N SER A 70 6.68 -1.73 -19.14
CA SER A 70 6.95 -2.71 -20.19
C SER A 70 8.45 -2.77 -20.48
N GLY A 71 9.11 -3.81 -19.95
CA GLY A 71 10.49 -4.17 -20.27
C GLY A 71 11.56 -3.78 -19.24
N ALA A 72 11.17 -3.21 -18.09
CA ALA A 72 12.11 -2.90 -17.01
C ALA A 72 11.55 -3.31 -15.64
N ASP A 73 12.42 -3.92 -14.83
CA ASP A 73 12.12 -4.23 -13.44
C ASP A 73 12.39 -3.03 -12.54
N CYS A 74 11.54 -2.87 -11.52
CA CYS A 74 11.73 -1.90 -10.46
C CYS A 74 11.84 -2.62 -9.11
N LYS A 75 12.58 -2.01 -8.18
CA LYS A 75 12.63 -2.44 -6.78
C LYS A 75 11.93 -1.39 -5.93
N VAL A 76 11.15 -1.84 -4.95
CA VAL A 76 10.56 -0.94 -3.95
C VAL A 76 11.69 -0.50 -3.02
N ILE A 77 11.88 0.82 -2.90
CA ILE A 77 12.93 1.42 -2.06
C ILE A 77 12.35 1.86 -0.71
N GLY A 78 11.13 2.41 -0.72
CA GLY A 78 10.45 2.90 0.47
C GLY A 78 8.97 3.20 0.19
N VAL A 79 8.23 3.54 1.25
CA VAL A 79 6.83 3.94 1.21
C VAL A 79 6.65 5.13 2.14
N ASP A 80 6.07 6.21 1.64
CA ASP A 80 5.64 7.35 2.44
C ASP A 80 4.19 7.15 2.89
N VAL A 81 3.92 7.28 4.19
CA VAL A 81 2.59 7.07 4.77
C VAL A 81 2.05 8.40 5.31
N PHE A 82 0.96 8.87 4.72
CA PHE A 82 0.23 10.04 5.15
C PHE A 82 -0.96 9.61 6.02
N LEU A 83 -0.94 10.00 7.30
CA LEU A 83 -1.96 9.63 8.27
C LEU A 83 -2.66 10.88 8.83
N THR A 84 -3.98 10.81 8.94
CA THR A 84 -4.80 11.81 9.63
C THR A 84 -5.42 11.15 10.84
N THR A 85 -5.09 11.62 12.04
CA THR A 85 -5.68 11.14 13.29
C THR A 85 -6.69 12.17 13.81
N ASN A 86 -7.78 11.68 14.37
CA ASN A 86 -8.84 12.49 14.98
C ASN A 86 -8.49 12.90 16.43
N THR A 87 -7.56 12.18 17.07
CA THR A 87 -7.03 12.47 18.41
C THR A 87 -5.58 12.01 18.51
N GLY A 88 -4.70 12.87 19.01
CA GLY A 88 -3.26 12.59 19.17
C GLY A 88 -2.92 11.78 20.41
N THR A 89 -3.59 10.64 20.62
CA THR A 89 -3.18 9.70 21.65
C THR A 89 -2.11 8.79 21.06
N ASP A 90 -0.92 9.34 20.87
CA ASP A 90 0.31 8.56 20.73
C ASP A 90 0.64 8.00 22.12
N ALA A 91 -0.10 6.96 22.48
CA ALA A 91 0.08 6.03 23.60
C ALA A 91 1.41 5.27 23.52
#